data_AF-A0A1F8H6B9-F1
#
_entry.id   AF-A0A1F8H6B9-F1
#
_cell.length_a   1.000
_cell.length_b   1.000
_cell.length_c   1.000
_cell.angle_alpha   90.00
_cell.angle_beta   90.00
_cell.angle_gamma   90.00
#
_symmetry.space_group_name_H-M   'P 1'
#
loop_
_entity.id
_entity.type
_entity.pdbx_description
1 polymer ?
#
loop_
_entity_poly.entity_id
_entity_poly.type
_entity_poly.pdbx_seq_one_letter_code
_entity_poly.pdbx_strand_id
1 'polypeptide(L)'
;MKILGIETSCDETSIAVLEVVPSSHKASKDKQKTKVKVLSNTISSQIKIHAKYGGVYPALAAREHAKNIDKVLKLTLKEAGLKSVEEVDLIAVTKGPGLAVALIVGITFAKTLAWKFKKPIAGVNHLEGHIYSNWLPPKDLDYRLLTIDDRLFPALCLIVSGGHTELVLMKDHGKFKIIGETLDDAAGEAFDKIARLLGLGYPGGPLISKEAEKFCKSAIQPTLDPRLLAREFSSGCMADLLQISLPRPMINSKNFDFSFSGLKTAVLYLISRLNLEKPRPGLETGPSRCHLDYLPDDLDEIRPAVALEAQQAIVDVLISKTLRAAKQYKVKSVLLSGGVSANKLLRETMDEKIAKFNKEPPRLNLGGVIFTPPRYSLYLG
;
A
#
# COMPACT_ATOMS: atom_id res chain seq x y z
N MET A 1 7.53 -27.71 -9.55
CA MET A 1 7.18 -26.84 -10.70
C MET A 1 7.84 -25.49 -10.49
N LYS A 2 8.59 -24.97 -11.47
CA LYS A 2 9.21 -23.63 -11.44
C LYS A 2 8.38 -22.66 -12.29
N ILE A 3 7.99 -21.53 -11.72
CA ILE A 3 7.13 -20.52 -12.34
C ILE A 3 7.91 -19.20 -12.45
N LEU A 4 8.01 -18.66 -13.65
CA LEU A 4 8.58 -17.33 -13.93
C LEU A 4 7.45 -16.30 -13.93
N GLY A 5 7.40 -15.42 -12.94
CA GLY A 5 6.44 -14.30 -12.86
C GLY A 5 7.00 -13.02 -13.47
N ILE A 6 6.21 -12.30 -14.25
CA ILE A 6 6.56 -11.02 -14.90
C ILE A 6 5.50 -9.96 -14.56
N GLU A 7 5.93 -8.83 -14.00
CA GLU A 7 5.08 -7.71 -13.57
C GLU A 7 5.60 -6.40 -14.19
N THR A 8 4.73 -5.72 -14.95
CA THR A 8 4.99 -4.45 -15.65
C THR A 8 3.72 -3.57 -15.74
N SER A 9 2.86 -3.60 -14.72
CA SER A 9 1.57 -2.91 -14.72
C SER A 9 1.68 -1.39 -14.60
N CYS A 10 2.74 -0.88 -13.97
CA CYS A 10 2.90 0.55 -13.68
C CYS A 10 4.33 1.05 -13.95
N ASP A 11 5.15 1.24 -12.90
CA ASP A 11 6.48 1.85 -12.96
C ASP A 11 7.58 0.95 -12.38
N GLU A 12 7.28 -0.32 -12.18
CA GLU A 12 8.23 -1.35 -11.72
C GLU A 12 8.34 -2.46 -12.75
N THR A 13 9.57 -2.78 -13.17
CA THR A 13 9.85 -3.97 -13.98
C THR A 13 10.31 -5.06 -13.04
N SER A 14 9.45 -6.04 -12.77
CA SER A 14 9.73 -7.06 -11.76
C SER A 14 9.61 -8.44 -12.36
N ILE A 15 10.59 -9.30 -12.10
CA ILE A 15 10.58 -10.71 -12.49
C ILE A 15 11.00 -11.55 -11.30
N ALA A 16 10.29 -12.65 -11.05
CA ALA A 16 10.56 -13.57 -9.96
C ALA A 16 10.48 -15.02 -10.45
N VAL A 17 11.21 -15.91 -9.77
CA VAL A 17 11.07 -17.36 -9.97
C VAL A 17 10.59 -18.00 -8.67
N LEU A 18 9.48 -18.71 -8.74
CA LEU A 18 8.93 -19.49 -7.64
C LEU A 18 9.06 -20.99 -7.94
N GLU A 19 9.44 -21.78 -6.95
CA GLU A 19 9.34 -23.23 -6.98
C GLU A 19 8.16 -23.69 -6.12
N VAL A 20 7.20 -24.34 -6.77
CA VAL A 20 6.03 -24.95 -6.13
C VAL A 20 6.25 -26.46 -6.03
N VAL A 21 6.21 -26.96 -4.80
CA VAL A 21 6.26 -28.39 -4.47
C VAL A 21 4.85 -28.81 -4.04
N PRO A 22 4.12 -29.57 -4.88
CA PRO A 22 2.80 -30.07 -4.53
C PRO A 22 2.86 -30.97 -3.29
N SER A 23 1.82 -30.92 -2.46
CA SER A 23 1.70 -31.87 -1.35
C SER A 23 1.40 -33.28 -1.89
N SER A 24 1.99 -34.31 -1.29
CA SER A 24 1.77 -35.70 -1.74
C SER A 24 0.31 -36.14 -1.56
N HIS A 25 -0.23 -36.86 -2.55
CA HIS A 25 -1.62 -37.37 -2.55
C HIS A 25 -1.95 -38.33 -1.39
N LYS A 26 -0.95 -38.80 -0.63
CA LYS A 26 -1.11 -39.70 0.53
C LYS A 26 -1.21 -39.00 1.88
N ALA A 27 -1.15 -37.66 1.93
CA ALA A 27 -1.37 -36.92 3.17
C ALA A 27 -2.88 -36.88 3.51
N SER A 28 -3.22 -37.01 4.80
CA SER A 28 -4.59 -36.78 5.27
C SER A 28 -5.07 -35.38 4.86
N LYS A 29 -6.39 -35.17 4.73
CA LYS A 29 -6.98 -33.85 4.41
C LYS A 29 -6.43 -32.71 5.29
N ASP A 30 -6.09 -32.99 6.55
CA ASP A 30 -5.51 -32.02 7.49
C ASP A 30 -4.02 -31.68 7.28
N LYS A 31 -3.34 -32.35 6.32
CA LYS A 31 -1.88 -32.24 6.10
C LYS A 31 -1.48 -31.93 4.66
N GLN A 32 -2.41 -31.64 3.74
CA GLN A 32 -2.04 -31.15 2.41
C GLN A 32 -1.50 -29.72 2.52
N LYS A 33 -0.19 -29.56 2.39
CA LYS A 33 0.50 -28.27 2.47
C LYS A 33 1.28 -28.07 1.18
N THR A 34 0.73 -27.26 0.27
CA THR A 34 1.49 -26.78 -0.89
C THR A 34 2.65 -25.95 -0.38
N LYS A 35 3.86 -26.36 -0.78
CA LYS A 35 5.08 -25.66 -0.42
C LYS A 35 5.50 -24.75 -1.55
N VAL A 36 5.70 -23.47 -1.24
CA VAL A 36 6.19 -22.48 -2.21
C VAL A 36 7.52 -21.94 -1.73
N LYS A 37 8.51 -21.93 -2.63
CA LYS A 37 9.86 -21.42 -2.40
C LYS A 37 10.12 -20.27 -3.36
N VAL A 38 10.52 -19.11 -2.85
CA VAL A 38 10.98 -18.01 -3.71
C VAL A 38 12.45 -18.27 -4.05
N LEU A 39 12.75 -18.54 -5.32
CA LEU A 39 14.13 -18.77 -5.79
C LEU A 39 14.85 -17.44 -6.09
N SER A 40 14.15 -16.48 -6.67
CA SER A 40 14.65 -15.13 -6.90
C SER A 40 13.50 -14.13 -7.09
N ASN A 41 13.80 -12.86 -6.86
CA ASN A 41 12.87 -11.74 -7.07
C ASN A 41 13.69 -10.47 -7.36
N THR A 42 13.69 -10.04 -8.62
CA THR A 42 14.45 -8.89 -9.09
C THR A 42 13.49 -7.77 -9.48
N ILE A 43 13.75 -6.56 -8.97
CA ILE A 43 12.91 -5.37 -9.20
C ILE A 43 13.77 -4.26 -9.78
N SER A 44 13.33 -3.68 -10.90
CA SER A 44 13.85 -2.43 -11.46
C SER A 44 12.78 -1.34 -11.34
N SER A 45 12.94 -0.51 -10.31
CA SER A 45 12.00 0.59 -10.00
C SER A 45 12.33 1.86 -10.78
N GLN A 46 11.29 2.52 -11.30
CA GLN A 46 11.39 3.77 -12.06
C GLN A 46 11.05 5.01 -11.22
N ILE A 47 10.91 4.88 -9.90
CA ILE A 47 10.50 6.00 -9.02
C ILE A 47 11.36 7.26 -9.24
N LYS A 48 12.69 7.12 -9.29
CA LYS A 48 13.63 8.25 -9.47
C LYS A 48 13.40 9.05 -10.76
N ILE A 49 12.99 8.38 -11.84
CA ILE A 49 12.78 9.05 -13.13
C ILE A 49 11.38 9.67 -13.24
N HIS A 50 10.40 9.19 -12.48
CA HIS A 50 9.05 9.74 -12.44
C HIS A 50 8.92 10.87 -11.42
N ALA A 51 9.78 10.92 -10.41
CA ALA A 51 9.79 11.98 -9.39
C ALA A 51 9.84 13.40 -9.97
N LYS A 52 10.59 13.60 -11.06
CA LYS A 52 10.69 14.88 -11.79
C LYS A 52 9.38 15.33 -12.46
N TYR A 53 8.41 14.44 -12.66
CA TYR A 53 7.09 14.76 -13.19
C TYR A 53 6.01 14.83 -12.09
N GLY A 54 6.37 14.53 -10.84
CA GLY A 54 5.43 14.48 -9.72
C GLY A 54 4.40 13.35 -9.80
N GLY A 55 4.70 12.30 -10.57
CA GLY A 55 3.83 11.14 -10.80
C GLY A 55 4.30 10.29 -11.98
N VAL A 56 3.68 9.14 -12.18
CA VAL A 56 4.05 8.20 -13.26
C VAL A 56 3.69 8.79 -14.63
N TYR A 57 4.68 8.88 -15.52
CA TYR A 57 4.47 9.27 -16.91
C TYR A 57 4.36 8.03 -17.82
N PRO A 58 3.17 7.68 -18.36
CA PRO A 58 2.93 6.35 -18.95
C PRO A 58 3.85 5.96 -20.11
N ALA A 59 4.13 6.89 -21.03
CA ALA A 59 5.00 6.63 -22.18
C ALA A 59 6.45 6.37 -21.75
N LEU A 60 6.94 7.08 -20.73
CA LEU A 60 8.25 6.85 -20.16
C LEU A 60 8.32 5.50 -19.43
N ALA A 61 7.23 5.13 -18.74
CA ALA A 61 7.19 3.86 -18.03
C ALA A 61 7.32 2.66 -18.96
N ALA A 62 6.55 2.65 -20.05
CA ALA A 62 6.63 1.64 -21.12
C ALA A 62 8.05 1.55 -21.70
N ARG A 63 8.70 2.69 -21.98
CA ARG A 63 10.05 2.73 -22.53
C ARG A 63 11.09 2.11 -21.60
N GLU A 64 10.98 2.36 -20.30
CA GLU A 64 11.91 1.82 -19.32
C GLU A 64 11.65 0.35 -19.02
N HIS A 65 10.41 -0.14 -19.09
CA HIS A 65 10.15 -1.59 -19.12
C HIS A 65 10.88 -2.24 -20.29
N ALA A 66 10.67 -1.75 -21.51
CA ALA A 66 11.25 -2.35 -22.73
C ALA A 66 12.78 -2.38 -22.68
N LYS A 67 13.39 -1.34 -22.13
CA LYS A 67 14.84 -1.21 -21.96
C LYS A 67 15.43 -2.15 -20.90
N ASN A 68 14.69 -2.41 -19.82
CA ASN A 68 15.24 -3.10 -18.64
C ASN A 68 14.80 -4.57 -18.51
N ILE A 69 13.69 -4.98 -19.12
CA ILE A 69 13.07 -6.30 -18.89
C ILE A 69 14.00 -7.49 -19.19
N ASP A 70 14.83 -7.41 -20.24
CA ASP A 70 15.82 -8.46 -20.55
C ASP A 70 16.95 -8.53 -19.50
N LYS A 71 17.39 -7.37 -18.98
CA LYS A 71 18.42 -7.30 -17.93
C LYS A 71 17.89 -7.86 -16.62
N VAL A 72 16.65 -7.52 -16.28
CA VAL A 72 15.95 -8.05 -15.11
C VAL A 72 15.84 -9.58 -15.24
N LEU A 73 15.39 -10.11 -16.38
CA LEU A 73 15.29 -11.56 -16.60
C LEU A 73 16.63 -12.27 -16.38
N LYS A 74 17.72 -11.76 -16.97
CA LYS A 74 19.06 -12.35 -16.84
C LYS A 74 19.52 -12.40 -15.39
N LEU A 75 19.29 -11.31 -14.63
CA LEU A 75 19.63 -11.26 -13.22
C LEU A 75 18.77 -12.24 -12.41
N THR A 76 17.46 -12.28 -12.66
CA THR A 76 16.52 -13.18 -11.98
C THR A 76 16.87 -14.66 -12.19
N LEU A 77 17.20 -15.07 -13.42
CA LEU A 77 17.60 -16.45 -13.71
C LEU A 77 18.92 -16.81 -13.01
N LYS A 78 19.90 -15.90 -13.04
CA LYS A 78 21.18 -16.07 -12.35
C LYS A 78 20.98 -16.25 -10.84
N GLU A 79 20.18 -15.40 -10.20
CA GLU A 79 19.86 -15.48 -8.77
C GLU A 79 19.10 -16.76 -8.42
N ALA A 80 18.23 -17.25 -9.32
CA ALA A 80 17.53 -18.52 -9.15
C ALA A 80 18.40 -19.77 -9.39
N GLY A 81 19.64 -19.60 -9.86
CA GLY A 81 20.50 -20.71 -10.26
C GLY A 81 20.05 -21.44 -11.54
N LEU A 82 19.32 -20.77 -12.42
CA LEU A 82 18.86 -21.30 -13.71
C LEU A 82 19.74 -20.79 -14.84
N LYS A 83 20.10 -21.68 -15.78
CA LYS A 83 20.91 -21.35 -16.97
C LYS A 83 20.07 -20.66 -18.04
N SER A 84 18.79 -21.03 -18.17
CA SER A 84 17.89 -20.47 -19.17
C SER A 84 16.42 -20.60 -18.77
N VAL A 85 15.55 -19.98 -19.57
CA VAL A 85 14.08 -20.09 -19.46
C VAL A 85 13.60 -21.51 -19.81
N GLU A 86 14.43 -22.37 -20.41
CA GLU A 86 14.05 -23.78 -20.67
C GLU A 86 13.83 -24.56 -19.38
N GLU A 87 14.45 -24.14 -18.27
CA GLU A 87 14.32 -24.79 -16.96
C GLU A 87 13.08 -24.35 -16.18
N VAL A 88 12.28 -23.41 -16.71
CA VAL A 88 10.99 -23.06 -16.10
C VAL A 88 9.87 -23.90 -16.69
N ASP A 89 8.85 -24.18 -15.88
CA ASP A 89 7.70 -25.00 -16.27
C ASP A 89 6.50 -24.15 -16.72
N LEU A 90 6.39 -22.90 -16.23
CA LEU A 90 5.29 -21.99 -16.51
C LEU A 90 5.78 -20.53 -16.52
N ILE A 91 5.23 -19.74 -17.43
CA ILE A 91 5.41 -18.28 -17.45
C ILE A 91 4.09 -17.63 -17.01
N ALA A 92 4.13 -16.83 -15.96
CA ALA A 92 3.02 -16.04 -15.46
C ALA A 92 3.29 -14.56 -15.75
N VAL A 93 2.31 -13.84 -16.27
CA VAL A 93 2.45 -12.41 -16.58
C VAL A 93 1.22 -11.63 -16.14
N THR A 94 1.43 -10.46 -15.56
CA THR A 94 0.34 -9.56 -15.20
C THR A 94 -0.40 -9.11 -16.45
N LYS A 95 -1.70 -9.44 -16.54
CA LYS A 95 -2.58 -9.02 -17.66
C LYS A 95 -3.35 -7.74 -17.39
N GLY A 96 -3.41 -7.31 -16.14
CA GLY A 96 -4.12 -6.13 -15.66
C GLY A 96 -4.72 -6.33 -14.26
N PRO A 97 -5.33 -5.28 -13.66
CA PRO A 97 -5.36 -3.90 -14.14
C PRO A 97 -3.98 -3.23 -14.14
N GLY A 98 -3.86 -2.09 -14.83
CA GLY A 98 -2.61 -1.33 -14.94
C GLY A 98 -2.59 -0.40 -16.17
N LEU A 99 -1.49 0.31 -16.36
CA LEU A 99 -1.26 1.16 -17.53
C LEU A 99 -1.15 0.27 -18.78
N ALA A 100 -2.09 0.41 -19.72
CA ALA A 100 -2.12 -0.42 -20.93
C ALA A 100 -0.79 -0.41 -21.70
N VAL A 101 -0.14 0.75 -21.80
CA VAL A 101 1.17 0.92 -22.45
C VAL A 101 2.31 0.23 -21.72
N ALA A 102 2.22 0.03 -20.40
CA ALA A 102 3.20 -0.70 -19.62
C ALA A 102 2.94 -2.21 -19.67
N LEU A 103 1.67 -2.62 -19.50
CA LEU A 103 1.23 -4.02 -19.56
C LEU A 103 1.61 -4.69 -20.88
N ILE A 104 1.43 -4.01 -22.02
CA ILE A 104 1.71 -4.58 -23.32
C ILE A 104 3.18 -5.01 -23.49
N VAL A 105 4.11 -4.32 -22.80
CA VAL A 105 5.54 -4.67 -22.82
C VAL A 105 5.76 -6.02 -22.16
N GLY A 106 5.29 -6.20 -20.93
CA GLY A 106 5.40 -7.46 -20.20
C GLY A 106 4.65 -8.60 -20.89
N ILE A 107 3.42 -8.37 -21.35
CA ILE A 107 2.60 -9.38 -22.05
C ILE A 107 3.30 -9.84 -23.33
N THR A 108 3.81 -8.91 -24.14
CA THR A 108 4.50 -9.25 -25.40
C THR A 108 5.79 -10.01 -25.12
N PHE A 109 6.57 -9.57 -24.12
CA PHE A 109 7.78 -10.25 -23.71
C PHE A 109 7.48 -11.69 -23.22
N ALA A 110 6.50 -11.86 -22.34
CA ALA A 110 6.09 -13.17 -21.82
C ALA A 110 5.60 -14.11 -22.93
N LYS A 111 4.76 -13.62 -23.85
CA LYS A 111 4.30 -14.39 -25.01
C LYS A 111 5.47 -14.80 -25.92
N THR A 112 6.45 -13.92 -26.11
CA THR A 112 7.64 -14.19 -26.92
C THR A 112 8.49 -15.30 -26.28
N LEU A 113 8.71 -15.25 -24.96
CA LEU A 113 9.40 -16.30 -24.22
C LEU A 113 8.64 -17.63 -24.28
N ALA A 114 7.31 -17.60 -24.06
CA ALA A 114 6.46 -18.78 -24.11
C ALA A 114 6.51 -19.46 -25.48
N TRP A 115 6.43 -18.68 -26.57
CA TRP A 115 6.56 -19.17 -27.94
C TRP A 115 7.95 -19.76 -28.21
N LYS A 116 9.02 -19.01 -27.89
CA LYS A 116 10.41 -19.43 -28.14
C LYS A 116 10.78 -20.72 -27.42
N PHE A 117 10.42 -20.83 -26.14
CA PHE A 117 10.79 -21.96 -25.28
C PHE A 117 9.69 -23.02 -25.15
N LYS A 118 8.61 -22.88 -25.93
CA LYS A 118 7.44 -23.79 -25.92
C LYS A 118 6.89 -24.04 -24.51
N LYS A 119 6.76 -22.96 -23.73
CA LYS A 119 6.28 -23.01 -22.34
C LYS A 119 4.80 -22.59 -22.26
N PRO A 120 4.01 -23.18 -21.35
CA PRO A 120 2.68 -22.66 -21.06
C PRO A 120 2.77 -21.25 -20.48
N ILE A 121 1.73 -20.45 -20.71
CA ILE A 121 1.62 -19.07 -20.24
C ILE A 121 0.28 -18.84 -19.53
N ALA A 122 0.32 -18.12 -18.41
CA ALA A 122 -0.85 -17.73 -17.64
C ALA A 122 -0.91 -16.21 -17.46
N GLY A 123 -2.07 -15.62 -17.75
CA GLY A 123 -2.34 -14.20 -17.48
C GLY A 123 -2.90 -14.02 -16.07
N VAL A 124 -2.20 -13.25 -15.24
CA VAL A 124 -2.49 -13.05 -13.81
C VAL A 124 -3.11 -11.68 -13.57
N ASN A 125 -4.12 -11.62 -12.71
CA ASN A 125 -4.68 -10.35 -12.25
C ASN A 125 -3.72 -9.71 -11.21
N HIS A 126 -3.35 -8.45 -11.42
CA HIS A 126 -2.44 -7.70 -10.55
C HIS A 126 -2.93 -7.65 -9.09
N LEU A 127 -4.23 -7.39 -8.89
CA LEU A 127 -4.83 -7.28 -7.55
C LEU A 127 -4.90 -8.63 -6.84
N GLU A 128 -5.13 -9.72 -7.58
CA GLU A 128 -5.00 -11.07 -7.02
C GLU A 128 -3.56 -11.33 -6.57
N GLY A 129 -2.57 -10.89 -7.35
CA GLY A 129 -1.16 -10.91 -6.96
C GLY A 129 -0.90 -10.19 -5.64
N HIS A 130 -1.48 -9.00 -5.45
CA HIS A 130 -1.43 -8.28 -4.17
C HIS A 130 -2.06 -9.08 -3.02
N ILE A 131 -3.22 -9.68 -3.21
CA ILE A 131 -3.84 -10.52 -2.17
C ILE A 131 -2.91 -11.69 -1.81
N TYR A 132 -2.45 -12.44 -2.81
CA TYR A 132 -1.61 -13.63 -2.61
C TYR A 132 -0.21 -13.32 -2.05
N SER A 133 0.26 -12.07 -2.14
CA SER A 133 1.50 -11.65 -1.47
C SER A 133 1.45 -11.84 0.06
N ASN A 134 0.27 -11.88 0.67
CA ASN A 134 0.10 -12.16 2.11
C ASN A 134 0.48 -13.58 2.51
N TRP A 135 0.64 -14.49 1.54
CA TRP A 135 1.13 -15.83 1.78
C TRP A 135 2.66 -15.95 1.63
N LEU A 136 3.35 -14.88 1.22
CA LEU A 136 4.82 -14.82 1.16
C LEU A 136 5.36 -14.35 2.52
N PRO A 137 6.48 -14.89 3.04
CA PRO A 137 6.97 -14.51 4.36
C PRO A 137 7.66 -13.14 4.30
N PRO A 138 7.83 -12.45 5.44
CA PRO A 138 8.68 -11.27 5.55
C PRO A 138 10.12 -11.55 5.14
N LYS A 139 10.83 -10.48 4.82
CA LYS A 139 12.18 -10.54 4.25
C LYS A 139 13.25 -11.22 5.09
N ASP A 140 12.98 -11.31 6.39
CA ASP A 140 13.92 -11.81 7.40
C ASP A 140 13.64 -13.26 7.84
N LEU A 141 12.51 -13.85 7.40
CA LEU A 141 12.25 -15.29 7.55
C LEU A 141 12.72 -16.01 6.30
N ASP A 142 13.31 -17.20 6.46
CA ASP A 142 13.86 -17.97 5.34
C ASP A 142 12.80 -18.10 4.23
N TYR A 143 12.97 -17.32 3.15
CA TYR A 143 12.09 -17.19 1.98
C TYR A 143 11.79 -18.51 1.25
N ARG A 144 12.35 -19.60 1.77
CA ARG A 144 12.53 -20.85 1.08
C ARG A 144 11.36 -21.81 1.24
N LEU A 145 10.45 -21.62 2.20
CA LEU A 145 9.32 -22.54 2.34
C LEU A 145 8.08 -21.93 2.96
N LEU A 146 7.04 -21.83 2.15
CA LEU A 146 5.72 -21.39 2.54
C LEU A 146 4.78 -22.57 2.75
N THR A 147 3.82 -22.42 3.65
CA THR A 147 2.67 -23.31 3.74
C THR A 147 1.43 -22.49 3.51
N ILE A 148 0.67 -22.82 2.47
CA ILE A 148 -0.66 -22.23 2.27
C ILE A 148 -1.59 -22.79 3.36
N ASP A 149 -2.12 -21.92 4.22
CA ASP A 149 -3.02 -22.28 5.31
C ASP A 149 -4.46 -21.82 5.01
N ASP A 150 -5.33 -22.77 4.70
CA ASP A 150 -6.74 -22.52 4.37
C ASP A 150 -7.58 -22.06 5.58
N ARG A 151 -7.02 -22.12 6.81
CA ARG A 151 -7.71 -21.68 8.03
C ARG A 151 -7.95 -20.17 8.08
N LEU A 152 -7.37 -19.41 7.14
CA LEU A 152 -7.57 -17.97 7.00
C LEU A 152 -8.98 -17.62 6.49
N PHE A 153 -9.69 -18.54 5.84
CA PHE A 153 -10.97 -18.24 5.20
C PHE A 153 -12.19 -18.36 6.14
N PRO A 154 -13.22 -17.50 5.97
CA PRO A 154 -13.27 -16.35 5.05
C PRO A 154 -12.34 -15.21 5.51
N ALA A 155 -11.67 -14.59 4.55
CA ALA A 155 -10.73 -13.50 4.76
C ALA A 155 -11.27 -12.19 4.18
N LEU A 156 -10.94 -11.06 4.81
CA LEU A 156 -11.17 -9.73 4.27
C LEU A 156 -9.84 -9.12 3.83
N CYS A 157 -9.69 -8.83 2.54
CA CYS A 157 -8.48 -8.23 2.01
C CYS A 157 -8.69 -6.72 1.84
N LEU A 158 -7.91 -5.91 2.54
CA LEU A 158 -7.76 -4.48 2.24
C LEU A 158 -6.58 -4.34 1.25
N ILE A 159 -6.89 -3.96 0.02
CA ILE A 159 -5.90 -3.65 -1.02
C ILE A 159 -5.76 -2.14 -1.07
N VAL A 160 -4.59 -1.61 -0.72
CA VAL A 160 -4.30 -0.18 -0.68
C VAL A 160 -2.96 0.11 -1.37
N SER A 161 -3.02 0.55 -2.62
CA SER A 161 -1.86 0.87 -3.47
C SER A 161 -1.92 2.31 -3.97
N GLY A 162 -1.01 2.68 -4.88
CA GLY A 162 -1.03 3.98 -5.55
C GLY A 162 -2.35 4.22 -6.30
N GLY A 163 -2.85 3.21 -7.02
CA GLY A 163 -4.03 3.33 -7.88
C GLY A 163 -5.26 2.53 -7.46
N HIS A 164 -5.19 1.78 -6.35
CA HIS A 164 -6.32 0.96 -5.90
C HIS A 164 -6.55 1.12 -4.39
N THR A 165 -7.81 1.17 -4.00
CA THR A 165 -8.25 1.10 -2.60
C THR A 165 -9.55 0.31 -2.57
N GLU A 166 -9.45 -0.96 -2.19
CA GLU A 166 -10.54 -1.93 -2.28
C GLU A 166 -10.63 -2.80 -1.03
N LEU A 167 -11.86 -3.13 -0.64
CA LEU A 167 -12.19 -4.18 0.30
C LEU A 167 -12.75 -5.39 -0.45
N VAL A 168 -12.01 -6.49 -0.38
CA VAL A 168 -12.36 -7.73 -1.08
C VAL A 168 -12.63 -8.84 -0.07
N LEU A 169 -13.85 -9.35 -0.07
CA LEU A 169 -14.21 -10.55 0.68
C LEU A 169 -13.73 -11.79 -0.10
N MET A 170 -12.82 -12.55 0.50
CA MET A 170 -12.27 -13.78 -0.05
C MET A 170 -12.81 -14.98 0.73
N LYS A 171 -13.74 -15.73 0.13
CA LYS A 171 -14.37 -16.89 0.80
C LYS A 171 -13.54 -18.16 0.74
N ASP A 172 -12.66 -18.24 -0.25
CA ASP A 172 -11.79 -19.36 -0.58
C ASP A 172 -10.77 -18.88 -1.62
N HIS A 173 -9.77 -19.69 -1.94
CA HIS A 173 -8.88 -19.43 -3.06
C HIS A 173 -9.64 -19.18 -4.37
N GLY A 174 -9.33 -18.06 -5.03
CA GLY A 174 -9.97 -17.66 -6.29
C GLY A 174 -11.42 -17.16 -6.17
N LYS A 175 -12.01 -17.15 -4.96
CA LYS A 175 -13.41 -16.71 -4.73
C LYS A 175 -13.44 -15.31 -4.11
N PHE A 176 -13.30 -14.31 -4.97
CA PHE A 176 -13.25 -12.90 -4.61
C PHE A 176 -14.61 -12.21 -4.80
N LYS A 177 -14.97 -11.33 -3.87
CA LYS A 177 -16.09 -10.39 -4.02
C LYS A 177 -15.66 -9.02 -3.52
N ILE A 178 -15.57 -8.04 -4.41
CA ILE A 178 -15.41 -6.64 -4.03
C ILE A 178 -16.67 -6.22 -3.25
N ILE A 179 -16.47 -5.68 -2.05
CA ILE A 179 -17.55 -5.21 -1.18
C ILE A 179 -17.50 -3.70 -0.92
N GLY A 180 -16.38 -3.06 -1.29
CA GLY A 180 -16.22 -1.62 -1.31
C GLY A 180 -14.96 -1.23 -2.08
N GLU A 181 -15.01 -0.09 -2.76
CA GLU A 181 -13.91 0.46 -3.55
C GLU A 181 -13.86 1.98 -3.40
N THR A 182 -12.76 2.61 -3.82
CA THR A 182 -12.72 4.07 -3.89
C THR A 182 -13.60 4.58 -5.02
N LEU A 183 -14.38 5.63 -4.74
CA LEU A 183 -15.20 6.32 -5.74
C LEU A 183 -14.41 7.40 -6.49
N ASP A 184 -13.21 7.75 -6.00
CA ASP A 184 -12.35 8.77 -6.56
C ASP A 184 -10.86 8.41 -6.44
N ASP A 185 -10.05 9.20 -5.73
CA ASP A 185 -8.63 8.94 -5.53
C ASP A 185 -8.43 7.69 -4.67
N ALA A 186 -7.46 6.85 -5.04
CA ALA A 186 -6.97 5.81 -4.14
C ALA A 186 -6.17 6.44 -2.98
N ALA A 187 -6.02 5.71 -1.88
CA ALA A 187 -5.28 6.17 -0.70
C ALA A 187 -3.82 6.55 -1.04
N GLY A 188 -3.13 5.76 -1.88
CA GLY A 188 -1.77 6.06 -2.31
C GLY A 188 -1.69 7.33 -3.16
N GLU A 189 -2.61 7.50 -4.11
CA GLU A 189 -2.72 8.72 -4.91
C GLU A 189 -3.03 9.96 -4.06
N ALA A 190 -3.87 9.82 -3.03
CA ALA A 190 -4.13 10.89 -2.06
C ALA A 190 -2.84 11.29 -1.32
N PHE A 191 -2.03 10.33 -0.87
CA PHE A 191 -0.71 10.61 -0.29
C PHE A 191 0.20 11.35 -1.28
N ASP A 192 0.27 10.92 -2.54
CA ASP A 192 1.10 11.56 -3.57
C ASP A 192 0.67 13.01 -3.83
N LYS A 193 -0.64 13.25 -3.97
CA LYS A 193 -1.18 14.59 -4.20
C LYS A 193 -0.96 15.51 -3.00
N ILE A 194 -1.12 15.00 -1.77
CA ILE A 194 -0.89 15.77 -0.55
C ILE A 194 0.61 16.07 -0.36
N ALA A 195 1.49 15.09 -0.60
CA ALA A 195 2.94 15.30 -0.56
C ALA A 195 3.39 16.38 -1.54
N ARG A 196 2.80 16.43 -2.74
CA ARG A 196 3.05 17.50 -3.71
C ARG A 196 2.60 18.86 -3.20
N LEU A 197 1.40 18.96 -2.60
CA LEU A 197 0.91 20.21 -1.99
C LEU A 197 1.83 20.71 -0.86
N LEU A 198 2.42 19.78 -0.10
CA LEU A 198 3.35 20.07 0.99
C LEU A 198 4.80 20.32 0.54
N GLY A 199 5.09 20.24 -0.76
CA GLY A 199 6.45 20.41 -1.29
C GLY A 199 7.42 19.25 -0.99
N LEU A 200 6.91 18.07 -0.60
CA LEU A 200 7.74 16.92 -0.24
C LEU A 200 8.26 16.15 -1.47
N GLY A 201 7.51 16.16 -2.58
CA GLY A 201 7.85 15.45 -3.82
C GLY A 201 7.15 14.09 -3.96
N TYR A 202 7.76 13.18 -4.73
CA TYR A 202 7.23 11.86 -5.08
C TYR A 202 8.29 10.76 -4.85
N PRO A 203 7.94 9.59 -4.29
CA PRO A 203 6.60 9.10 -3.96
C PRO A 203 6.13 9.63 -2.60
N GLY A 204 4.88 10.08 -2.53
CA GLY A 204 4.35 10.85 -1.40
C GLY A 204 4.10 10.04 -0.14
N GLY A 205 3.66 8.79 -0.25
CA GLY A 205 3.36 7.94 0.92
C GLY A 205 4.50 7.86 1.95
N PRO A 206 5.70 7.38 1.57
CA PRO A 206 6.85 7.34 2.47
C PRO A 206 7.30 8.72 2.98
N LEU A 207 7.18 9.75 2.14
CA LEU A 207 7.59 11.11 2.49
C LEU A 207 6.67 11.75 3.51
N ILE A 208 5.34 11.59 3.36
CA ILE A 208 4.35 12.02 4.34
C ILE A 208 4.57 11.31 5.68
N SER A 209 4.76 9.99 5.66
CA SER A 209 5.01 9.24 6.89
C SER A 209 6.28 9.72 7.61
N LYS A 210 7.36 9.99 6.86
CA LYS A 210 8.61 10.51 7.43
C LYS A 210 8.45 11.93 7.98
N GLU A 211 7.66 12.76 7.32
CA GLU A 211 7.39 14.13 7.75
C GLU A 211 6.53 14.17 9.01
N ALA A 212 5.50 13.32 9.08
CA ALA A 212 4.64 13.14 10.23
C ALA A 212 5.43 12.75 11.50
N GLU A 213 6.45 11.89 11.36
CA GLU A 213 7.32 11.49 12.48
C GLU A 213 8.11 12.66 13.10
N LYS A 214 8.30 13.77 12.39
CA LYS A 214 8.96 14.95 12.95
C LYS A 214 8.08 15.64 14.00
N PHE A 215 6.76 15.67 13.77
CA PHE A 215 5.82 16.28 14.71
C PHE A 215 5.81 15.56 16.06
N CYS A 216 5.85 14.23 16.05
CA CYS A 216 5.93 13.40 17.27
C CYS A 216 7.25 13.58 18.05
N LYS A 217 8.29 14.17 17.44
CA LYS A 217 9.57 14.46 18.11
C LYS A 217 9.65 15.89 18.64
N SER A 218 8.95 16.84 18.02
CA SER A 218 8.89 18.24 18.45
C SER A 218 7.80 18.49 19.50
N ALA A 219 6.70 17.72 19.48
CA ALA A 219 5.71 17.70 20.54
C ALA A 219 6.16 16.76 21.67
N ILE A 220 6.82 17.35 22.67
CA ILE A 220 6.98 16.93 24.08
C ILE A 220 6.51 15.50 24.43
N GLN A 221 7.47 14.70 24.94
CA GLN A 221 7.38 13.42 25.68
C GLN A 221 6.09 12.55 25.60
N PRO A 222 6.21 11.22 25.49
CA PRO A 222 5.19 10.33 24.91
C PRO A 222 3.98 9.99 25.82
N THR A 223 3.72 10.73 26.89
CA THR A 223 2.84 10.26 27.98
C THR A 223 1.58 11.08 28.23
N LEU A 224 1.27 12.12 27.46
CA LEU A 224 0.05 12.90 27.68
C LEU A 224 -0.92 12.89 26.49
N ASP A 225 -2.16 12.54 26.80
CA ASP A 225 -3.35 12.67 25.95
C ASP A 225 -3.32 14.03 25.21
N PRO A 226 -3.48 14.08 23.87
CA PRO A 226 -3.53 15.32 23.10
C PRO A 226 -4.54 16.36 23.62
N ARG A 227 -5.59 15.91 24.33
CA ARG A 227 -6.58 16.78 24.97
C ARG A 227 -6.06 17.49 26.22
N LEU A 228 -5.04 16.96 26.88
CA LEU A 228 -4.39 17.57 28.03
C LEU A 228 -3.37 18.63 27.61
N LEU A 229 -2.65 18.43 26.50
CA LEU A 229 -1.72 19.40 25.92
C LEU A 229 -2.40 20.73 25.57
N ALA A 230 -3.65 20.70 25.11
CA ALA A 230 -4.41 21.91 24.80
C ALA A 230 -4.71 22.81 26.02
N ARG A 231 -4.59 22.31 27.26
CA ARG A 231 -4.82 23.09 28.48
C ARG A 231 -3.55 23.73 29.05
N GLU A 232 -2.37 23.20 28.74
CA GLU A 232 -1.09 23.72 29.28
C GLU A 232 -0.49 24.85 28.42
N PHE A 233 -0.80 24.92 27.12
CA PHE A 233 -0.30 25.96 26.23
C PHE A 233 -1.31 27.10 26.08
N SER A 234 -1.31 27.99 27.08
CA SER A 234 -2.04 29.25 27.02
C SER A 234 -1.32 30.22 26.07
N SER A 235 -1.93 30.49 24.92
CA SER A 235 -1.60 31.51 23.90
C SER A 235 -0.27 31.36 23.14
N GLY A 236 -0.38 31.08 21.83
CA GLY A 236 0.70 31.09 20.84
C GLY A 236 0.46 30.07 19.71
N CYS A 237 1.05 30.31 18.53
CA CYS A 237 0.98 29.52 17.28
C CYS A 237 0.98 27.98 17.45
N MET A 238 1.62 27.46 18.51
CA MET A 238 1.62 26.02 18.86
C MET A 238 0.28 25.45 19.34
N ALA A 239 -0.60 26.26 19.93
CA ALA A 239 -1.95 25.83 20.31
C ALA A 239 -2.86 25.62 19.08
N ASP A 240 -2.65 26.40 18.02
CA ASP A 240 -3.38 26.27 16.75
C ASP A 240 -2.84 25.11 15.89
N LEU A 241 -1.53 24.82 15.96
CA LEU A 241 -0.91 23.63 15.37
C LEU A 241 -1.49 22.30 15.91
N LEU A 242 -1.97 22.30 17.17
CA LEU A 242 -2.66 21.17 17.80
C LEU A 242 -4.14 21.03 17.40
N GLN A 243 -4.70 21.99 16.66
CA GLN A 243 -6.12 22.02 16.25
C GLN A 243 -6.36 21.70 14.77
N ILE A 244 -5.34 21.28 14.02
CA ILE A 244 -5.53 20.87 12.62
C ILE A 244 -6.41 19.62 12.59
N SER A 245 -7.62 19.76 12.05
CA SER A 245 -8.57 18.67 11.87
C SER A 245 -9.00 18.58 10.41
N LEU A 246 -8.57 17.54 9.73
CA LEU A 246 -8.96 17.24 8.35
C LEU A 246 -10.20 16.32 8.30
N PRO A 247 -11.00 16.36 7.22
CA PRO A 247 -12.16 15.50 7.12
C PRO A 247 -11.74 14.02 7.05
N ARG A 248 -12.57 13.12 7.59
CA ARG A 248 -12.50 11.66 7.37
C ARG A 248 -13.64 11.25 6.43
N PRO A 249 -13.49 11.36 5.10
CA PRO A 249 -14.61 11.24 4.18
C PRO A 249 -15.23 9.84 4.25
N MET A 250 -16.55 9.78 4.12
CA MET A 250 -17.33 8.54 4.08
C MET A 250 -17.19 7.61 5.31
N ILE A 251 -16.49 7.98 6.38
CA ILE A 251 -16.24 7.08 7.52
C ILE A 251 -17.53 6.54 8.16
N ASN A 252 -18.60 7.34 8.13
CA ASN A 252 -19.93 7.01 8.67
C ASN A 252 -20.93 6.53 7.60
N SER A 253 -20.56 6.48 6.31
CA SER A 253 -21.47 5.99 5.28
C SER A 253 -21.77 4.50 5.47
N LYS A 254 -22.98 4.06 5.13
CA LYS A 254 -23.43 2.67 5.38
C LYS A 254 -22.72 1.62 4.53
N ASN A 255 -22.28 1.99 3.32
CA ASN A 255 -21.46 1.15 2.43
C ASN A 255 -19.99 1.08 2.90
N PHE A 256 -19.21 0.26 2.20
CA PHE A 256 -17.78 0.08 2.45
C PHE A 256 -16.89 0.84 1.46
N ASP A 257 -17.48 1.69 0.64
CA ASP A 257 -16.76 2.52 -0.33
C ASP A 257 -15.94 3.61 0.38
N PHE A 258 -14.92 4.07 -0.34
CA PHE A 258 -13.93 5.07 0.07
C PHE A 258 -14.02 6.32 -0.80
N SER A 259 -13.52 7.44 -0.28
CA SER A 259 -13.29 8.68 -1.03
C SER A 259 -12.19 9.47 -0.34
N PHE A 260 -11.21 9.94 -1.11
CA PHE A 260 -10.07 10.71 -0.62
C PHE A 260 -9.82 12.00 -1.41
N SER A 261 -10.48 12.22 -2.55
CA SER A 261 -10.30 13.45 -3.36
C SER A 261 -10.58 14.74 -2.56
N GLY A 262 -11.61 14.72 -1.71
CA GLY A 262 -11.97 15.85 -0.84
C GLY A 262 -10.93 16.16 0.24
N LEU A 263 -10.13 15.17 0.66
CA LEU A 263 -9.07 15.36 1.65
C LEU A 263 -7.94 16.23 1.10
N LYS A 264 -7.50 15.97 -0.15
CA LYS A 264 -6.54 16.84 -0.86
C LYS A 264 -7.03 18.28 -0.90
N THR A 265 -8.31 18.47 -1.25
CA THR A 265 -8.92 19.81 -1.34
C THR A 265 -8.96 20.50 0.02
N ALA A 266 -9.25 19.77 1.10
CA ALA A 266 -9.17 20.30 2.45
C ALA A 266 -7.75 20.73 2.84
N VAL A 267 -6.73 19.93 2.49
CA VAL A 267 -5.32 20.30 2.68
C VAL A 267 -4.94 21.54 1.88
N LEU A 268 -5.36 21.63 0.61
CA LEU A 268 -5.13 22.80 -0.23
C LEU A 268 -5.73 24.07 0.39
N TYR A 269 -6.97 24.00 0.89
CA TYR A 269 -7.62 25.13 1.54
C TYR A 269 -6.95 25.51 2.86
N LEU A 270 -6.50 24.53 3.66
CA LEU A 270 -5.74 24.77 4.88
C LEU A 270 -4.46 25.56 4.58
N ILE A 271 -3.65 25.09 3.62
CA ILE A 271 -2.41 25.78 3.20
C ILE A 271 -2.73 27.19 2.66
N SER A 272 -3.80 27.31 1.89
CA SER A 272 -4.20 28.60 1.31
C SER A 272 -4.62 29.62 2.37
N ARG A 273 -5.29 29.19 3.45
CA ARG A 273 -5.65 30.09 4.57
C ARG A 273 -4.41 30.55 5.34
N LEU A 274 -3.49 29.64 5.62
CA LEU A 274 -2.22 29.97 6.28
C LEU A 274 -1.38 30.96 5.45
N ASN A 275 -1.46 30.89 4.12
CA ASN A 275 -0.86 31.88 3.21
C ASN A 275 -1.51 33.28 3.28
N LEU A 276 -2.78 33.38 3.70
CA LEU A 276 -3.54 34.62 3.76
C LEU A 276 -3.42 35.35 5.11
N GLU A 277 -2.90 34.70 6.15
CA GLU A 277 -2.75 35.31 7.48
C GLU A 277 -1.47 36.15 7.65
N LYS A 278 -0.59 36.23 6.65
CA LYS A 278 0.42 37.31 6.57
C LYS A 278 -0.26 38.58 6.05
N PRO A 279 -0.40 39.66 6.84
CA PRO A 279 -1.05 40.88 6.36
C PRO A 279 -0.20 41.50 5.26
N ARG A 280 -0.71 41.56 4.02
CA ARG A 280 -0.18 42.47 3.00
C ARG A 280 -0.89 43.81 3.17
N PRO A 281 -0.19 44.92 3.41
CA PRO A 281 -0.83 46.23 3.39
C PRO A 281 -1.30 46.52 1.95
N GLY A 282 -2.62 46.62 1.77
CA GLY A 282 -3.23 47.31 0.65
C GLY A 282 -3.44 46.56 -0.67
N LEU A 283 -4.12 45.40 -0.68
CA LEU A 283 -4.62 44.86 -1.96
C LEU A 283 -6.05 44.31 -1.86
N GLU A 284 -6.95 44.95 -2.60
CA GLU A 284 -8.36 44.58 -2.77
C GLU A 284 -8.50 43.25 -3.54
N THR A 285 -9.58 42.54 -3.22
CA THR A 285 -9.91 41.18 -3.67
C THR A 285 -10.25 41.09 -5.16
N GLY A 286 -9.60 40.18 -5.88
CA GLY A 286 -9.92 39.77 -7.27
C GLY A 286 -9.38 38.36 -7.60
N PRO A 287 -9.90 37.66 -8.63
CA PRO A 287 -10.11 36.21 -8.57
C PRO A 287 -8.88 35.34 -8.86
N SER A 288 -8.81 34.26 -8.05
CA SER A 288 -8.10 32.99 -8.21
C SER A 288 -7.42 32.73 -9.57
N ARG A 289 -6.09 32.76 -9.58
CA ARG A 289 -5.26 31.95 -10.50
C ARG A 289 -4.12 31.32 -9.70
N CYS A 290 -4.22 30.00 -9.53
CA CYS A 290 -3.22 29.20 -8.84
C CYS A 290 -1.94 29.11 -9.67
N HIS A 291 -1.02 30.05 -9.44
CA HIS A 291 0.40 29.87 -9.76
C HIS A 291 1.10 29.45 -8.47
N LEU A 292 1.51 28.18 -8.41
CA LEU A 292 2.13 27.54 -7.24
C LEU A 292 3.64 27.88 -7.18
N ASP A 293 4.00 29.15 -7.36
CA ASP A 293 5.39 29.62 -7.46
C ASP A 293 5.92 30.21 -6.13
N TYR A 294 5.13 30.17 -5.06
CA TYR A 294 5.52 30.64 -3.73
C TYR A 294 4.98 29.70 -2.64
N LEU A 295 5.87 28.96 -1.99
CA LEU A 295 5.60 28.24 -0.74
C LEU A 295 5.88 29.21 0.42
N PRO A 296 5.04 29.31 1.47
CA PRO A 296 5.29 30.25 2.55
C PRO A 296 6.51 29.83 3.36
N ASP A 297 7.27 30.82 3.88
CA ASP A 297 8.45 30.60 4.73
C ASP A 297 8.12 29.75 5.98
N ASP A 298 6.86 29.77 6.43
CA ASP A 298 6.39 29.08 7.65
C ASP A 298 5.80 27.68 7.33
N LEU A 299 5.79 27.24 6.06
CA LEU A 299 5.31 25.90 5.71
C LEU A 299 6.16 24.82 6.41
N ASP A 300 7.46 25.07 6.56
CA ASP A 300 8.38 24.13 7.20
C ASP A 300 7.98 23.83 8.65
N GLU A 301 7.37 24.77 9.37
CA GLU A 301 6.96 24.61 10.77
C GLU A 301 5.66 23.78 10.90
N ILE A 302 4.68 24.03 10.03
CA ILE A 302 3.37 23.37 10.07
C ILE A 302 3.29 22.07 9.26
N ARG A 303 4.22 21.87 8.30
CA ARG A 303 4.25 20.71 7.40
C ARG A 303 4.22 19.37 8.16
N PRO A 304 4.99 19.15 9.24
CA PRO A 304 4.89 17.93 10.04
C PRO A 304 3.49 17.67 10.62
N ALA A 305 2.82 18.72 11.12
CA ALA A 305 1.48 18.62 11.69
C ALA A 305 0.43 18.25 10.63
N VAL A 306 0.47 18.92 9.47
CA VAL A 306 -0.42 18.63 8.34
C VAL A 306 -0.19 17.22 7.80
N ALA A 307 1.08 16.80 7.68
CA ALA A 307 1.43 15.46 7.24
C ALA A 307 0.89 14.38 8.18
N LEU A 308 1.04 14.57 9.49
CA LEU A 308 0.51 13.66 10.51
C LEU A 308 -1.02 13.56 10.43
N GLU A 309 -1.71 14.70 10.42
CA GLU A 309 -3.18 14.72 10.40
C GLU A 309 -3.76 14.17 9.09
N ALA A 310 -3.12 14.44 7.95
CA ALA A 310 -3.52 13.85 6.67
C ALA A 310 -3.31 12.32 6.67
N GLN A 311 -2.17 11.85 7.19
CA GLN A 311 -1.90 10.41 7.34
C GLN A 311 -2.94 9.76 8.25
N GLN A 312 -3.24 10.38 9.39
CA GLN A 312 -4.23 9.88 10.35
C GLN A 312 -5.63 9.83 9.72
N ALA A 313 -6.06 10.87 9.01
CA ALA A 313 -7.37 10.91 8.37
C ALA A 313 -7.56 9.77 7.34
N ILE A 314 -6.53 9.46 6.54
CA ILE A 314 -6.57 8.32 5.60
C ILE A 314 -6.64 7.00 6.38
N VAL A 315 -5.76 6.82 7.37
CA VAL A 315 -5.68 5.59 8.18
C VAL A 315 -6.99 5.32 8.93
N ASP A 316 -7.61 6.34 9.52
CA ASP A 316 -8.87 6.24 10.25
C ASP A 316 -10.00 5.68 9.37
N VAL A 317 -10.12 6.21 8.15
CA VAL A 317 -11.14 5.77 7.19
C VAL A 317 -10.90 4.32 6.78
N LEU A 318 -9.67 3.98 6.40
CA LEU A 318 -9.28 2.61 6.01
C LEU A 318 -9.60 1.60 7.12
N ILE A 319 -9.18 1.89 8.35
CA ILE A 319 -9.37 1.00 9.50
C ILE A 319 -10.85 0.90 9.88
N SER A 320 -11.54 2.03 10.03
CA SER A 320 -12.96 2.04 10.43
C SER A 320 -13.82 1.20 9.48
N LYS A 321 -13.62 1.37 8.17
CA LYS A 321 -14.33 0.61 7.12
C LYS A 321 -13.98 -0.87 7.15
N THR A 322 -12.69 -1.19 7.26
CA THR A 322 -12.21 -2.58 7.31
C THR A 322 -12.77 -3.32 8.51
N LEU A 323 -12.72 -2.71 9.69
CA LEU A 323 -13.27 -3.28 10.92
C LEU A 323 -14.79 -3.44 10.82
N ARG A 324 -15.53 -2.43 10.33
CA ARG A 324 -16.97 -2.59 10.12
C ARG A 324 -17.31 -3.74 9.18
N ALA A 325 -16.58 -3.87 8.07
CA ALA A 325 -16.75 -4.97 7.11
C ALA A 325 -16.40 -6.33 7.75
N ALA A 326 -15.30 -6.41 8.49
CA ALA A 326 -14.88 -7.63 9.18
C ALA A 326 -15.97 -8.11 10.16
N LYS A 327 -16.62 -7.18 10.87
CA LYS A 327 -17.73 -7.48 11.79
C LYS A 327 -18.96 -7.99 11.04
N GLN A 328 -19.36 -7.28 9.99
CA GLN A 328 -20.55 -7.60 9.21
C GLN A 328 -20.44 -8.97 8.53
N TYR A 329 -19.26 -9.29 7.97
CA TYR A 329 -19.03 -10.54 7.24
C TYR A 329 -18.47 -11.67 8.11
N LYS A 330 -18.23 -11.43 9.40
CA LYS A 330 -17.71 -12.42 10.38
C LYS A 330 -16.47 -13.14 9.84
N VAL A 331 -15.51 -12.38 9.31
CA VAL A 331 -14.28 -12.94 8.73
C VAL A 331 -13.36 -13.48 9.82
N LYS A 332 -12.60 -14.53 9.48
CA LYS A 332 -11.59 -15.12 10.37
C LYS A 332 -10.25 -14.41 10.29
N SER A 333 -9.98 -13.73 9.19
CA SER A 333 -8.74 -12.99 8.99
C SER A 333 -8.96 -11.68 8.23
N VAL A 334 -8.08 -10.73 8.49
CA VAL A 334 -7.94 -9.48 7.73
C VAL A 334 -6.54 -9.51 7.11
N LEU A 335 -6.46 -9.30 5.80
CA LEU A 335 -5.21 -9.28 5.03
C LEU A 335 -4.97 -7.87 4.53
N LEU A 336 -3.75 -7.36 4.67
CA LEU A 336 -3.39 -6.01 4.21
C LEU A 336 -2.37 -6.09 3.06
N SER A 337 -2.69 -5.49 1.92
CA SER A 337 -1.85 -5.57 0.71
C SER A 337 -1.77 -4.23 -0.04
N GLY A 338 -0.85 -4.14 -1.00
CA GLY A 338 -0.58 -2.92 -1.78
C GLY A 338 0.47 -2.01 -1.13
N GLY A 339 1.00 -1.03 -1.88
CA GLY A 339 2.14 -0.21 -1.43
C GLY A 339 1.88 0.62 -0.16
N VAL A 340 0.63 1.03 0.10
CA VAL A 340 0.27 1.80 1.30
C VAL A 340 0.29 0.91 2.55
N SER A 341 0.25 -0.42 2.41
CA SER A 341 0.40 -1.34 3.56
C SER A 341 1.75 -1.20 4.27
N ALA A 342 2.76 -0.64 3.59
CA ALA A 342 4.07 -0.35 4.19
C ALA A 342 4.01 0.82 5.20
N ASN A 343 2.93 1.60 5.23
CA ASN A 343 2.74 2.69 6.18
C ASN A 343 2.74 2.14 7.62
N LYS A 344 3.62 2.67 8.47
CA LYS A 344 3.82 2.18 9.84
C LYS A 344 2.58 2.42 10.70
N LEU A 345 2.05 3.64 10.69
CA LEU A 345 0.85 4.03 11.43
C LEU A 345 -0.36 3.14 11.09
N LEU A 346 -0.56 2.85 9.79
CA LEU A 346 -1.63 1.97 9.34
C LEU A 346 -1.50 0.57 9.95
N ARG A 347 -0.30 -0.01 9.92
CA ARG A 347 -0.04 -1.37 10.43
C ARG A 347 -0.24 -1.46 11.94
N GLU A 348 0.37 -0.53 12.68
CA GLU A 348 0.29 -0.49 14.14
C GLU A 348 -1.15 -0.27 14.61
N THR A 349 -1.84 0.73 14.04
CA THR A 349 -3.23 1.03 14.40
C THR A 349 -4.17 -0.12 14.01
N MET A 350 -3.95 -0.77 12.86
CA MET A 350 -4.77 -1.92 12.46
C MET A 350 -4.59 -3.09 13.43
N ASP A 351 -3.35 -3.41 13.81
CA ASP A 351 -3.04 -4.49 14.77
C ASP A 351 -3.67 -4.23 16.14
N GLU A 352 -3.47 -3.03 16.68
CA GLU A 352 -4.07 -2.62 17.96
C GLU A 352 -5.60 -2.70 17.95
N LYS A 353 -6.24 -2.25 16.88
CA LYS A 353 -7.71 -2.23 16.80
C LYS A 353 -8.28 -3.63 16.57
N ILE A 354 -7.61 -4.47 15.78
CA ILE A 354 -8.00 -5.87 15.59
C ILE A 354 -7.87 -6.65 16.90
N ALA A 355 -6.80 -6.47 17.66
CA ALA A 355 -6.64 -7.14 18.95
C ALA A 355 -7.79 -6.84 19.94
N LYS A 356 -8.40 -5.65 19.84
CA LYS A 356 -9.53 -5.21 20.67
C LYS A 356 -10.91 -5.50 20.05
N PHE A 357 -10.95 -6.12 18.87
CA PHE A 357 -12.13 -6.15 18.00
C PHE A 357 -13.22 -7.16 18.43
N ASN A 358 -12.89 -8.17 19.26
CA ASN A 358 -13.86 -9.05 19.92
C ASN A 358 -13.18 -10.04 20.88
N LYS A 359 -13.95 -10.89 21.59
CA LYS A 359 -13.43 -12.02 22.40
C LYS A 359 -12.57 -13.00 21.57
N GLU A 360 -12.88 -13.16 20.29
CA GLU A 360 -12.08 -13.88 19.29
C GLU A 360 -11.80 -12.95 18.10
N PRO A 361 -10.70 -12.19 18.11
CA PRO A 361 -10.38 -11.28 17.03
C PRO A 361 -9.97 -12.04 15.76
N PRO A 362 -10.25 -11.51 14.55
CA PRO A 362 -9.72 -12.07 13.32
C PRO A 362 -8.19 -12.00 13.35
N ARG A 363 -7.54 -12.97 12.71
CA ARG A 363 -6.08 -12.95 12.55
C ARG A 363 -5.70 -11.85 11.55
N LEU A 364 -4.82 -10.95 11.92
CA LEU A 364 -4.27 -9.98 10.98
C LEU A 364 -3.07 -10.61 10.25
N ASN A 365 -3.03 -10.53 8.93
CA ASN A 365 -1.85 -10.92 8.15
C ASN A 365 -1.21 -9.67 7.54
N LEU A 366 0.02 -9.38 7.95
CA LEU A 366 0.83 -8.28 7.43
C LEU A 366 1.99 -8.86 6.61
N GLY A 367 1.73 -9.23 5.35
CA GLY A 367 2.80 -9.70 4.45
C GLY A 367 3.53 -10.95 4.97
N GLY A 368 2.78 -12.00 5.31
CA GLY A 368 3.33 -13.30 5.71
C GLY A 368 3.48 -13.53 7.20
N VAL A 369 3.24 -12.51 8.04
CA VAL A 369 3.07 -12.72 9.47
C VAL A 369 1.59 -12.78 9.76
N ILE A 370 1.09 -13.98 10.06
CA ILE A 370 -0.16 -14.12 10.79
C ILE A 370 0.11 -13.60 12.21
N PHE A 371 -0.28 -12.37 12.49
CA PHE A 371 -0.51 -11.92 13.86
C PHE A 371 -1.74 -12.68 14.36
N THR A 372 -1.50 -13.85 14.95
CA THR A 372 -2.33 -14.26 16.07
C THR A 372 -1.96 -13.33 17.22
N PRO A 373 -2.90 -12.56 17.82
CA PRO A 373 -2.57 -11.92 19.08
C PRO A 373 -2.07 -13.03 20.01
N PRO A 374 -0.91 -12.86 20.68
CA PRO A 374 -0.55 -13.76 21.74
C PRO A 374 -1.75 -13.80 22.68
N ARG A 375 -2.29 -15.00 22.92
CA ARG A 375 -3.14 -15.19 24.09
C ARG A 375 -2.36 -14.60 25.25
N TYR A 376 -2.96 -13.63 25.93
CA TYR A 376 -2.46 -13.04 27.16
C TYR A 376 -1.60 -14.02 27.96
N SER A 377 -0.29 -13.81 27.94
CA SER A 377 0.61 -14.03 29.06
C SER A 377 1.49 -12.77 29.05
N LEU A 378 1.21 -11.73 29.85
CA LEU A 378 1.45 -11.75 31.29
C LEU A 378 2.52 -12.78 31.66
N TYR A 379 3.76 -12.48 31.28
CA TYR A 379 4.88 -12.73 32.15
C TYR A 379 5.37 -11.37 32.66
N LEU A 380 4.72 -10.92 33.73
CA LEU A 380 5.46 -10.31 34.83
C LEU A 380 6.24 -11.48 35.45
N GLY A 381 7.56 -11.36 35.43
CA GLY A 381 8.53 -12.24 36.04
C GLY A 381 9.87 -11.52 36.05
#